data_AF-A0A354X5Y1-F1
#
_entry.id   AF-A0A354X5Y1-F1
#
_cell.length_a   1.000
_cell.length_b   1.000
_cell.length_c   1.000
_cell.angle_alpha   90.00
_cell.angle_beta   90.00
_cell.angle_gamma   90.00
#
_symmetry.space_group_name_H-M   'P 1'
#
loop_
_entity.id
_entity.type
_entity.pdbx_description
1 polymer ?
#
loop_
_entity_poly.entity_id
_entity_poly.type
_entity_poly.pdbx_seq_one_letter_code
_entity_poly.pdbx_strand_id
1 'polypeptide(L)'
;KRGNQSIFSYEAGSIDTLVHIVDKNEGLTVIPEMAVENLTDVQIKNVRPFKNTTPVREISLITRKDFLRERMIAIIKEEVQLSVPDSLKDTAMKKYVIPL
;
A
#
# COMPACT_ATOMS: atom_id res chain seq x y z
N LYS A 1 15.34 -35.05 -3.46
CA LYS A 1 14.23 -34.44 -2.68
C LYS A 1 14.80 -33.24 -1.92
N ARG A 2 14.77 -32.04 -2.50
CA ARG A 2 15.18 -30.81 -1.80
C ARG A 2 14.02 -30.40 -0.90
N GLY A 3 14.24 -30.45 0.42
CA GLY A 3 13.28 -29.94 1.38
C GLY A 3 13.12 -28.44 1.19
N ASN A 4 11.87 -27.99 1.05
CA ASN A 4 11.49 -26.59 1.25
C ASN A 4 11.94 -26.20 2.65
N GLN A 5 13.13 -25.61 2.77
CA GLN A 5 13.53 -24.90 3.97
C GLN A 5 12.54 -23.76 4.14
N SER A 6 11.94 -23.68 5.32
CA SER A 6 10.96 -22.69 5.72
C SER A 6 11.36 -21.31 5.22
N ILE A 7 10.43 -20.69 4.46
CA ILE A 7 10.46 -19.30 4.06
C ILE A 7 10.91 -18.49 5.28
N PHE A 8 12.06 -17.84 5.18
CA PHE A 8 12.56 -16.92 6.19
C PHE A 8 11.46 -15.89 6.46
N SER A 9 10.79 -16.01 7.61
CA SER A 9 9.72 -15.09 8.00
C SER A 9 10.39 -13.82 8.50
N TYR A 10 10.46 -12.82 7.64
CA TYR A 10 11.01 -11.52 7.97
C TYR A 10 9.90 -10.49 8.10
N GLU A 11 9.82 -9.87 9.27
CA GLU A 11 8.95 -8.72 9.50
C GLU A 11 9.74 -7.45 9.17
N ALA A 12 9.54 -6.92 7.97
CA ALA A 12 10.14 -5.66 7.60
C ALA A 12 9.40 -4.50 8.27
N GLY A 13 10.15 -3.60 8.91
CA GLY A 13 9.62 -2.39 9.54
C GLY A 13 9.21 -1.29 8.55
N SER A 14 9.57 -1.41 7.27
CA SER A 14 9.19 -0.44 6.22
C SER A 14 9.08 -1.07 4.84
N ILE A 15 8.32 -0.41 3.95
CA ILE A 15 8.20 -0.80 2.54
C ILE A 15 9.56 -0.71 1.84
N ASP A 16 10.35 0.33 2.13
CA ASP A 16 11.69 0.49 1.54
C ASP A 16 12.61 -0.69 1.86
N THR A 17 12.51 -1.22 3.09
CA THR A 17 13.27 -2.40 3.51
C THR A 17 12.83 -3.64 2.73
N LEU A 18 11.52 -3.81 2.48
CA LEU A 18 11.01 -4.91 1.65
C LEU A 18 11.55 -4.84 0.22
N VAL A 19 11.55 -3.64 -0.39
CA VAL A 19 12.10 -3.42 -1.73
C VAL A 19 13.59 -3.75 -1.75
N HIS A 20 14.36 -3.25 -0.78
CA HIS A 20 15.81 -3.51 -0.69
C HIS A 20 16.16 -4.99 -0.49
N ILE A 21 15.34 -5.73 0.25
CA ILE A 21 15.50 -7.18 0.42
C ILE A 21 15.30 -7.89 -0.93
N VAL A 22 14.28 -7.51 -1.69
CA VAL A 22 14.00 -8.08 -3.02
C VAL A 22 15.04 -7.66 -4.06
N ASP A 23 15.64 -6.48 -3.93
CA ASP A 23 16.73 -6.06 -4.83
C ASP A 23 18.02 -6.84 -4.57
N LYS A 24 18.29 -7.21 -3.31
CA LYS A 24 19.51 -7.94 -2.92
C LYS A 24 19.39 -9.46 -2.98
N ASN A 25 18.18 -9.98 -2.91
CA ASN A 25 17.89 -11.41 -2.84
C ASN A 25 16.85 -11.79 -3.88
N GLU A 26 16.84 -13.04 -4.33
CA GLU A 26 15.75 -13.53 -5.18
C GLU A 26 14.43 -13.51 -4.40
N GLY A 27 13.42 -12.82 -4.93
CA GLY A 27 12.13 -12.72 -4.27
C GLY A 27 11.17 -11.80 -4.98
N LEU A 28 9.98 -11.66 -4.40
CA LEU A 28 8.94 -10.75 -4.83
C LEU A 28 8.31 -10.14 -3.58
N THR A 29 7.87 -8.90 -3.68
CA THR A 29 7.05 -8.25 -2.66
C THR A 29 5.88 -7.54 -3.32
N VAL A 30 4.86 -7.22 -2.52
CA VAL A 30 3.72 -6.41 -2.94
C VAL A 30 3.82 -5.07 -2.24
N ILE A 31 3.76 -3.99 -3.01
CA ILE A 31 3.78 -2.62 -2.49
C ILE A 31 2.48 -1.89 -2.85
N PRO A 32 2.07 -0.89 -2.06
CA PRO A 32 0.98 0.01 -2.45
C PRO A 32 1.35 0.84 -3.68
N GLU A 33 0.35 1.22 -4.48
CA GLU A 33 0.53 2.03 -5.69
C GLU A 33 1.35 3.31 -5.43
N MET A 34 1.04 4.05 -4.36
CA MET A 34 1.74 5.30 -4.02
C MET A 34 3.21 5.11 -3.63
N ALA A 35 3.65 3.88 -3.31
CA ALA A 35 5.06 3.61 -3.02
C ALA A 35 5.91 3.58 -4.30
N VAL A 36 5.30 3.43 -5.48
CA VAL A 36 6.00 3.39 -6.76
C VAL A 36 6.74 4.70 -7.05
N GLU A 37 6.19 5.84 -6.60
CA GLU A 37 6.82 7.17 -6.78
C GLU A 37 8.17 7.31 -6.05
N ASN A 38 8.42 6.50 -5.03
CA ASN A 38 9.68 6.51 -4.27
C ASN A 38 10.75 5.56 -4.87
N LEU A 39 10.42 4.83 -5.94
CA LEU A 39 11.34 3.88 -6.56
C LEU A 39 12.28 4.57 -7.55
N THR A 40 13.49 4.02 -7.69
CA THR A 40 14.43 4.41 -8.74
C THR A 40 13.96 3.94 -10.12
N ASP A 41 14.44 4.57 -11.19
CA ASP A 41 14.16 4.16 -12.59
C ASP A 41 14.47 2.68 -12.87
N VAL A 42 15.45 2.12 -12.17
CA VAL A 42 15.81 0.69 -12.28
C VAL A 42 14.77 -0.18 -11.60
N GLN A 43 14.34 0.17 -10.38
CA GLN A 43 13.32 -0.57 -9.64
C GLN A 43 11.95 -0.50 -10.32
N ILE A 44 11.59 0.66 -10.91
CA ILE A 44 10.32 0.83 -11.65
C ILE A 44 10.20 -0.19 -12.78
N LYS A 45 11.30 -0.53 -13.47
CA LYS A 45 11.32 -1.55 -14.53
C LYS A 45 10.96 -2.95 -14.03
N ASN A 46 11.03 -3.20 -12.72
CA ASN A 46 10.69 -4.47 -12.08
C ASN A 46 9.24 -4.49 -11.55
N VAL A 47 8.55 -3.35 -11.50
CA VAL A 47 7.16 -3.27 -11.05
C VAL A 47 6.24 -3.97 -12.04
N ARG A 48 5.32 -4.81 -11.55
CA ARG A 48 4.35 -5.53 -12.36
C ARG A 48 2.95 -5.33 -11.77
N PRO A 49 1.99 -4.75 -12.51
CA PRO A 49 0.61 -4.67 -12.05
C PRO A 49 -0.05 -6.06 -12.10
N PHE A 50 -1.10 -6.23 -11.29
CA PHE A 50 -1.92 -7.45 -11.32
C PHE A 50 -2.74 -7.52 -12.63
N LYS A 51 -2.79 -8.69 -13.26
CA LYS A 51 -3.36 -8.86 -14.62
C LYS A 51 -4.89 -8.78 -14.73
N ASN A 52 -5.64 -9.01 -13.64
CA ASN A 52 -7.10 -9.17 -13.68
C ASN A 52 -7.80 -8.20 -12.72
N THR A 53 -7.64 -8.45 -11.42
CA THR A 53 -8.23 -7.64 -10.36
C THR A 53 -7.09 -7.11 -9.52
N THR A 54 -6.87 -5.81 -9.56
CA THR A 54 -5.90 -5.16 -8.67
C THR A 54 -6.52 -5.09 -7.27
N PRO A 55 -5.94 -5.76 -6.26
CA PRO A 55 -6.42 -5.65 -4.90
C PRO A 55 -6.23 -4.21 -4.43
N VAL A 56 -7.26 -3.62 -3.86
CA VAL A 56 -7.19 -2.27 -3.32
C VAL A 56 -7.26 -2.30 -1.80
N ARG A 57 -6.74 -1.24 -1.19
CA ARG A 57 -6.81 -1.01 0.25
C ARG A 57 -7.61 0.26 0.52
N GLU A 58 -8.52 0.20 1.48
CA GLU A 58 -9.17 1.39 2.02
C GLU A 58 -8.28 2.06 3.07
N ILE A 59 -8.11 3.38 2.94
CA ILE A 59 -7.42 4.23 3.92
C ILE A 59 -8.48 5.06 4.64
N SER A 60 -8.51 4.94 5.98
CA SER A 60 -9.53 5.55 6.83
C SER A 60 -8.91 6.37 7.94
N LEU A 61 -9.51 7.53 8.21
CA LEU A 61 -9.21 8.33 9.40
C LEU A 61 -10.06 7.80 10.57
N ILE A 62 -9.40 7.37 11.63
CA ILE A 62 -10.05 6.82 12.83
C ILE A 62 -9.95 7.82 13.97
N THR A 63 -11.08 8.11 14.60
CA THR A 63 -11.16 8.98 15.78
C THR A 63 -11.96 8.31 16.89
N ARG A 64 -11.85 8.83 18.11
CA ARG A 64 -12.74 8.41 19.20
C ARG A 64 -14.18 8.82 18.88
N LYS A 65 -15.14 8.03 19.37
CA LYS A 65 -16.57 8.31 19.20
C LYS A 65 -17.01 9.64 19.83
N ASP A 66 -16.33 10.06 20.89
CA ASP A 66 -16.61 11.29 21.65
C ASP A 66 -15.80 12.51 21.17
N PHE A 67 -15.16 12.42 20.00
CA PHE A 67 -14.33 13.51 19.51
C PHE A 67 -15.20 14.68 19.02
N LEU A 68 -15.28 15.74 19.83
CA LEU A 68 -16.19 16.87 19.62
C LEU A 68 -15.80 17.81 18.46
N ARG A 69 -14.56 17.77 17.96
CA ARG A 69 -14.06 18.75 16.96
C ARG A 69 -14.26 18.24 15.53
N GLU A 70 -15.49 17.95 15.14
CA GLU A 70 -15.83 17.42 13.80
C GLU A 70 -15.27 18.28 12.65
N ARG A 71 -15.30 19.62 12.80
CA ARG A 71 -14.72 20.53 11.80
C ARG A 71 -13.23 20.27 11.55
N MET A 72 -12.49 19.93 12.59
CA MET A 72 -11.06 19.61 12.46
C MET A 72 -10.85 18.30 11.69
N ILE A 73 -11.67 17.27 11.97
CA ILE A 73 -11.65 16.01 11.21
C ILE A 73 -11.94 16.28 9.73
N ALA A 74 -12.95 17.11 9.44
CA ALA A 74 -13.33 17.44 8.07
C ALA A 74 -12.18 18.12 7.32
N ILE A 75 -11.52 19.11 7.93
CA ILE A 75 -10.38 19.81 7.32
C ILE A 75 -9.22 18.83 7.07
N ILE A 76 -8.88 17.97 8.04
CA ILE A 76 -7.80 16.98 7.85
C ILE A 76 -8.14 16.02 6.72
N LYS A 77 -9.38 15.51 6.68
CA LYS A 77 -9.83 14.63 5.61
C LYS A 77 -9.72 15.31 4.25
N GLU A 78 -10.18 16.55 4.14
CA GLU A 78 -10.13 17.33 2.91
C GLU A 78 -8.69 17.55 2.45
N GLU A 79 -7.81 17.99 3.35
CA GLU A 79 -6.39 18.23 3.05
C GLU A 79 -5.68 16.96 2.56
N VAL A 80 -5.91 15.84 3.26
CA VAL A 80 -5.37 14.54 2.83
C VAL A 80 -5.93 14.16 1.46
N GLN A 81 -7.23 14.30 1.23
CA GLN A 81 -7.83 14.02 -0.08
C GLN A 81 -7.29 14.91 -1.19
N LEU A 82 -6.98 16.18 -0.93
CA LEU A 82 -6.37 17.07 -1.94
C LEU A 82 -4.98 16.61 -2.36
N SER A 83 -4.21 16.02 -1.43
CA SER A 83 -2.87 15.48 -1.72
C SER A 83 -2.85 14.13 -2.44
N VAL A 84 -3.98 13.43 -2.52
CA VAL A 84 -4.07 12.11 -3.17
C VAL A 84 -4.46 12.29 -4.65
N PRO A 85 -3.86 11.55 -5.60
CA PRO A 85 -4.27 11.55 -6.99
C PRO A 85 -5.75 11.17 -7.19
N ASP A 86 -6.44 11.84 -8.12
CA ASP A 86 -7.88 11.60 -8.35
C ASP A 86 -8.19 10.16 -8.79
N SER A 87 -7.25 9.51 -9.49
CA SER A 87 -7.35 8.09 -9.86
C SER A 87 -7.51 7.14 -8.66
N LEU A 88 -7.09 7.56 -7.46
CA LEU A 88 -7.15 6.75 -6.23
C LEU A 88 -8.35 7.09 -5.34
N LYS A 89 -9.19 8.06 -5.71
CA LYS A 89 -10.36 8.50 -4.92
C LYS A 89 -11.65 7.77 -5.30
N ASP A 90 -11.60 6.86 -6.25
CA ASP A 90 -12.79 6.20 -6.79
C ASP A 90 -13.46 5.29 -5.75
N THR A 91 -14.63 5.72 -5.26
CA THR A 91 -15.46 4.98 -4.32
C THR A 91 -15.97 3.64 -4.87
N ALA A 92 -16.03 3.47 -6.20
CA ALA A 92 -16.41 2.21 -6.83
C ALA A 92 -15.37 1.10 -6.61
N MET A 93 -14.14 1.45 -6.22
CA MET A 93 -13.09 0.50 -5.89
C MET A 93 -13.35 -0.26 -4.59
N LYS A 94 -14.27 0.19 -3.73
CA LYS A 94 -14.62 -0.50 -2.47
C LYS A 94 -14.98 -1.98 -2.65
N LYS A 95 -15.57 -2.36 -3.79
CA LYS A 95 -15.90 -3.77 -4.10
C LYS A 95 -14.68 -4.70 -4.26
N TYR A 96 -13.48 -4.15 -4.43
CA TYR A 96 -12.23 -4.88 -4.61
C TYR A 96 -11.36 -4.89 -3.36
N VAL A 97 -11.84 -4.32 -2.25
CA VAL A 97 -11.19 -4.43 -0.94
C VAL A 97 -11.33 -5.88 -0.47
N ILE A 98 -10.20 -6.53 -0.21
CA ILE A 98 -10.19 -7.90 0.31
C ILE A 98 -10.54 -7.85 1.81
N PRO A 99 -11.61 -8.53 2.26
CA PRO A 99 -11.89 -8.66 3.70
C PRO A 99 -10.79 -9.50 4.36
N LEU A 100 -10.31 -9.01 5.51
CA LEU A 100 -9.33 -9.69 6.37
C LEU A 100 -9.99 -10.83 7.16
#